data_AF-A0A7S4HTW6-F1
#
_entry.id   AF-A0A7S4HTW6-F1
#
_cell.length_a   1.000
_cell.length_b   1.000
_cell.length_c   1.000
_cell.angle_alpha   90.00
_cell.angle_beta   90.00
_cell.angle_gamma   90.00
#
_symmetry.space_group_name_H-M   'P 1'
#
loop_
_entity.id
_entity.type
_entity.pdbx_description
1 polymer ?
#
loop_
_entity_poly.entity_id
_entity_poly.type
_entity_poly.pdbx_seq_one_letter_code
_entity_poly.pdbx_strand_id
1 'polypeptide(L)'
;LDKTNAREMVKIGLIYVRPGQEKQHAILANDAASERFTKFAAGLGWSIDVGTHGQYKGGLDSRSTGKTASYYADQSFEVIFHDITRMPTKEDDRQQIHKKRHVGNDNVHIVWSEHKRDYDPATITSQFNDAHIVIYPLENGLNRIQVFKKDKLRLFGPLVSGMVLS
;
A
#
# COMPACT_ATOMS: atom_id res chain seq x y z
N LEU A 1 33.81 8.22 4.49
CA LEU A 1 33.39 7.10 3.62
C LEU A 1 31.88 7.20 3.45
N ASP A 2 31.43 7.08 2.20
CA ASP A 2 30.05 7.24 1.74
C ASP A 2 29.00 6.64 2.68
N LYS A 3 28.06 7.46 3.15
CA LYS A 3 26.84 7.01 3.84
C LYS A 3 25.75 6.59 2.85
N THR A 4 26.14 6.12 1.68
CA THR A 4 25.19 5.64 0.67
C THR A 4 24.79 4.24 1.08
N ASN A 5 23.53 4.05 1.44
CA ASN A 5 23.03 2.73 1.78
C ASN A 5 23.28 1.76 0.62
N ALA A 6 23.79 0.56 0.94
CA ALA A 6 24.12 -0.45 -0.06
C ALA A 6 22.89 -0.96 -0.82
N ARG A 7 21.69 -0.73 -0.29
CA ARG A 7 20.40 -1.09 -0.87
C ARG A 7 19.56 0.15 -1.13
N GLU A 8 18.80 0.11 -2.21
CA GLU A 8 17.76 1.09 -2.50
C GLU A 8 16.57 0.85 -1.56
N MET A 9 16.10 1.92 -0.92
CA MET A 9 15.02 1.87 0.07
C MET A 9 13.73 2.39 -0.55
N VAL A 10 12.70 1.54 -0.59
CA VAL A 10 11.43 1.83 -1.24
C VAL A 10 10.30 1.76 -0.23
N LYS A 11 9.37 2.72 -0.31
CA LYS A 11 8.11 2.71 0.44
C LYS A 11 6.97 2.53 -0.54
N ILE A 12 6.06 1.62 -0.24
CA ILE A 12 4.89 1.34 -1.06
C ILE A 12 3.65 1.46 -0.20
N GLY A 13 2.72 2.29 -0.63
CA GLY A 13 1.43 2.40 0.02
C GLY A 13 0.58 1.17 -0.26
N LEU A 14 0.03 0.53 0.78
CA LEU A 14 -0.86 -0.62 0.64
C LEU A 14 -2.26 -0.25 1.17
N ILE A 15 -3.22 -0.19 0.24
CA ILE A 15 -4.54 0.39 0.46
C ILE A 15 -5.61 -0.69 0.24
N TYR A 16 -6.49 -0.86 1.22
CA TYR A 16 -7.66 -1.72 1.12
C TYR A 16 -8.93 -0.89 0.93
N VAL A 17 -9.71 -1.18 -0.12
CA VAL A 17 -10.99 -0.54 -0.43
C VAL A 17 -12.12 -1.57 -0.27
N ARG A 18 -12.95 -1.37 0.75
CA ARG A 18 -14.11 -2.22 1.07
C ARG A 18 -15.27 -1.95 0.10
N PRO A 19 -16.21 -2.91 -0.08
CA PRO A 19 -17.46 -2.64 -0.79
C PRO A 19 -18.15 -1.34 -0.32
N GLY A 20 -18.63 -0.55 -1.28
CA GLY A 20 -19.28 0.74 -1.04
C GLY A 20 -18.37 1.93 -0.72
N GLN A 21 -17.05 1.76 -0.56
CA GLN A 21 -16.14 2.87 -0.26
C GLN A 21 -15.64 3.58 -1.50
N GLU A 22 -15.84 4.90 -1.57
CA GLU A 22 -15.41 5.76 -2.69
C GLU A 22 -14.79 7.08 -2.22
N LYS A 23 -14.69 7.27 -0.91
CA LYS A 23 -14.18 8.51 -0.31
C LYS A 23 -12.95 8.19 0.50
N GLN A 24 -11.93 9.04 0.36
CA GLN A 24 -10.64 8.94 1.06
C GLN A 24 -10.79 8.63 2.55
N HIS A 25 -11.62 9.41 3.26
CA HIS A 25 -11.80 9.24 4.70
C HIS A 25 -12.35 7.86 5.07
N ALA A 26 -13.28 7.32 4.28
CA ALA A 26 -13.88 6.01 4.53
C ALA A 26 -12.85 4.88 4.31
N ILE A 27 -12.02 5.01 3.26
CA ILE A 27 -10.95 4.05 2.95
C ILE A 27 -9.86 4.07 4.03
N LEU A 28 -9.37 5.26 4.39
CA LEU A 28 -8.32 5.40 5.40
C LEU A 28 -8.81 4.99 6.80
N ALA A 29 -10.10 5.10 7.10
CA ALA A 29 -10.67 4.65 8.37
C ALA A 29 -10.67 3.13 8.55
N ASN A 30 -10.36 2.33 7.52
CA ASN A 30 -10.26 0.88 7.65
C ASN A 30 -9.18 0.48 8.67
N ASP A 31 -9.60 -0.28 9.69
CA ASP A 31 -8.80 -0.91 10.75
C ASP A 31 -8.74 -2.43 10.61
N ALA A 32 -9.53 -2.98 9.69
CA ALA A 32 -9.55 -4.38 9.31
C ALA A 32 -9.87 -4.53 7.82
N ALA A 33 -9.43 -5.65 7.26
CA ALA A 33 -9.62 -6.00 5.87
C ALA A 33 -10.17 -7.42 5.71
N SER A 34 -10.47 -7.81 4.48
CA SER A 34 -10.93 -9.16 4.18
C SER A 34 -9.82 -10.20 4.41
N GLU A 35 -10.23 -11.46 4.54
CA GLU A 35 -9.29 -12.58 4.59
C GLU A 35 -8.43 -12.66 3.33
N ARG A 36 -9.02 -12.36 2.15
CA ARG A 36 -8.33 -12.41 0.87
C ARG A 36 -7.25 -11.34 0.77
N PHE A 37 -7.54 -10.11 1.20
CA PHE A 37 -6.52 -9.07 1.34
C PHE A 37 -5.43 -9.47 2.32
N THR A 38 -5.80 -10.04 3.47
CA THR A 38 -4.83 -10.44 4.49
C THR A 38 -3.85 -11.50 3.96
N LYS A 39 -4.35 -12.48 3.21
CA LYS A 39 -3.52 -13.49 2.53
C LYS A 39 -2.60 -12.87 1.48
N PHE A 40 -3.14 -11.96 0.66
CA PHE A 40 -2.35 -11.22 -0.32
C PHE A 40 -1.22 -10.40 0.35
N ALA A 41 -1.54 -9.61 1.37
CA ALA A 41 -0.59 -8.78 2.09
C ALA A 41 0.51 -9.60 2.80
N ALA A 42 0.19 -10.81 3.26
CA ALA A 42 1.16 -11.76 3.81
C ALA A 42 2.09 -12.35 2.74
N GLY A 43 1.68 -12.37 1.47
CA GLY A 43 2.52 -12.80 0.35
C GLY A 43 3.51 -11.75 -0.15
N LEU A 44 3.37 -10.48 0.25
CA LEU A 44 4.25 -9.39 -0.19
C LEU A 44 5.63 -9.42 0.48
N GLY A 45 5.76 -10.07 1.64
CA GLY A 45 7.01 -10.10 2.40
C GLY A 45 6.82 -10.65 3.81
N TRP A 46 7.86 -10.52 4.62
CA TRP A 46 7.83 -10.94 6.02
C TRP A 46 7.06 -9.96 6.89
N SER A 47 6.26 -10.49 7.81
CA SER A 47 5.68 -9.66 8.88
C SER A 47 6.75 -9.38 9.92
N ILE A 48 7.07 -8.11 10.13
CA ILE A 48 8.05 -7.64 11.12
C ILE A 48 7.35 -6.99 12.32
N ASP A 49 8.03 -6.95 13.47
CA ASP A 49 7.67 -6.08 14.60
C ASP A 49 8.39 -4.73 14.44
N VAL A 50 7.64 -3.64 14.31
CA VAL A 50 8.17 -2.29 14.02
C VAL A 50 9.03 -1.75 15.16
N GLY A 51 8.80 -2.18 16.40
CA GLY A 51 9.53 -1.72 17.58
C GLY A 51 10.94 -2.29 17.67
N THR A 52 11.11 -3.52 17.22
CA THR A 52 12.36 -4.29 17.31
C THR A 52 13.11 -4.41 15.99
N HIS A 53 12.46 -4.14 14.86
CA HIS A 53 13.08 -4.20 13.55
C HIS A 53 14.21 -3.16 13.42
N GLY A 54 15.40 -3.68 13.07
CA GLY A 54 16.64 -2.93 13.00
C GLY A 54 17.00 -2.41 11.61
N GLN A 55 16.24 -2.78 10.57
CA GLN A 55 16.47 -2.38 9.19
C GLN A 55 15.54 -1.22 8.77
N TYR A 56 15.40 -0.97 7.47
CA TYR A 56 14.62 0.14 6.95
C TYR A 56 13.14 0.09 7.35
N LYS A 57 12.64 1.18 7.96
CA LYS A 57 11.26 1.29 8.46
C LYS A 57 10.39 2.29 7.71
N GLY A 58 10.92 3.03 6.73
CA GLY A 58 10.12 3.99 5.96
C GLY A 58 9.44 5.13 6.73
N GLY A 59 9.82 5.36 7.98
CA GLY A 59 9.14 6.32 8.86
C GLY A 59 8.06 5.71 9.76
N LEU A 60 7.89 4.39 9.74
CA LEU A 60 7.05 3.65 10.68
C LEU A 60 7.66 3.61 12.09
N ASP A 61 6.79 3.69 13.10
CA ASP A 61 7.13 3.56 14.51
C ASP A 61 6.03 2.81 15.28
N SER A 62 6.43 2.00 16.27
CA SER A 62 5.49 1.11 16.97
C SER A 62 4.43 1.82 17.81
N ARG A 63 4.59 3.12 18.09
CA ARG A 63 3.66 3.89 18.91
C ARG A 63 2.54 4.51 18.08
N SER A 64 2.85 4.94 16.85
CA SER A 64 1.92 5.71 16.03
C SER A 64 1.47 5.02 14.74
N THR A 65 2.22 4.04 14.24
CA THR A 65 1.94 3.40 12.93
C THR A 65 1.61 1.91 13.03
N GLY A 66 1.35 1.42 14.24
CA GLY A 66 1.03 0.02 14.49
C GLY A 66 2.26 -0.80 14.85
N LYS A 67 2.01 -2.01 15.38
CA LYS A 67 3.07 -2.88 15.91
C LYS A 67 3.78 -3.67 14.83
N THR A 68 3.12 -3.94 13.71
CA THR A 68 3.66 -4.79 12.64
C THR A 68 3.54 -4.14 11.28
N ALA A 69 4.42 -4.53 10.37
CA ALA A 69 4.41 -4.11 8.96
C ALA A 69 4.86 -5.27 8.07
N SER A 70 4.46 -5.26 6.80
CA SER A 70 5.06 -6.13 5.80
C SER A 70 6.38 -5.52 5.33
N TYR A 71 7.40 -6.36 5.18
CA TYR A 71 8.75 -5.97 4.81
C TYR A 71 9.35 -6.98 3.82
N TYR A 72 10.02 -6.49 2.79
CA TYR A 72 10.77 -7.31 1.83
C TYR A 72 12.19 -6.76 1.68
N ALA A 73 13.15 -7.64 1.44
CA ALA A 73 14.52 -7.26 1.14
C ALA A 73 15.22 -8.31 0.31
N ASP A 74 16.08 -7.86 -0.59
CA ASP A 74 17.02 -8.70 -1.34
C ASP A 74 18.43 -8.05 -1.34
N GLN A 75 19.27 -8.41 -2.30
CA GLN A 75 20.62 -7.85 -2.41
C GLN A 75 20.63 -6.37 -2.82
N SER A 76 19.58 -5.89 -3.49
CA SER A 76 19.48 -4.56 -4.09
C SER A 76 18.48 -3.65 -3.39
N PHE A 77 17.40 -4.20 -2.82
CA PHE A 77 16.27 -3.43 -2.30
C PHE A 77 15.93 -3.76 -0.85
N GLU A 78 15.44 -2.75 -0.13
CA GLU A 78 14.63 -2.89 1.08
C GLU A 78 13.30 -2.19 0.85
N VAL A 79 12.19 -2.92 1.03
CA VAL A 79 10.84 -2.44 0.76
C VAL A 79 10.01 -2.55 2.03
N ILE A 80 9.40 -1.43 2.42
CA ILE A 80 8.44 -1.38 3.52
C ILE A 80 7.07 -0.99 2.99
N PHE A 81 6.04 -1.69 3.46
CA PHE A 81 4.67 -1.45 3.03
C PHE A 81 3.92 -0.64 4.08
N HIS A 82 3.41 0.52 3.67
CA HIS A 82 2.52 1.35 4.46
C HIS A 82 1.09 0.82 4.35
N ASP A 83 0.82 -0.27 5.07
CA ASP A 83 -0.50 -0.89 5.16
C ASP A 83 -1.43 -0.07 6.06
N ILE A 84 -2.39 0.63 5.44
CA ILE A 84 -3.33 1.51 6.16
C ILE A 84 -4.20 0.75 7.18
N THR A 85 -4.37 -0.57 7.00
CA THR A 85 -5.21 -1.41 7.86
C THR A 85 -4.48 -1.82 9.14
N ARG A 86 -3.15 -1.81 9.12
CA ARG A 86 -2.30 -2.06 10.30
C ARG A 86 -1.96 -0.79 11.07
N MET A 87 -2.19 0.38 10.47
CA MET A 87 -2.05 1.66 11.14
C MET A 87 -3.27 1.96 12.03
N PRO A 88 -3.09 2.46 13.26
CA PRO A 88 -4.19 2.84 14.14
C PRO A 88 -5.13 3.87 13.52
N THR A 89 -6.44 3.63 13.59
CA THR A 89 -7.49 4.61 13.28
C THR A 89 -7.72 5.51 14.50
N LYS A 90 -7.96 6.80 14.27
CA LYS A 90 -8.32 7.77 15.32
C LYS A 90 -9.75 8.27 15.10
N GLU A 91 -10.67 7.99 16.02
CA GLU A 91 -12.10 8.31 15.84
C GLU A 91 -12.37 9.83 15.71
N ASP A 92 -11.56 10.64 16.40
CA ASP A 92 -11.63 12.10 16.38
C ASP A 92 -10.99 12.72 15.12
N ASP A 93 -10.20 11.94 14.37
CA ASP A 93 -9.57 12.36 13.13
C ASP A 93 -10.36 11.85 11.91
N ARG A 94 -11.40 12.59 11.51
CA ARG A 94 -12.21 12.22 10.34
C ARG A 94 -11.41 12.05 9.04
N GLN A 95 -10.23 12.66 8.90
CA GLN A 95 -9.41 12.56 7.69
C GLN A 95 -8.34 11.48 7.78
N GLN A 96 -8.15 10.88 8.96
CA GLN A 96 -7.06 9.95 9.26
C GLN A 96 -5.71 10.52 8.78
N ILE A 97 -5.44 11.77 9.12
CA ILE A 97 -4.25 12.54 8.70
C ILE A 97 -2.97 11.75 9.00
N HIS A 98 -2.95 11.03 10.13
CA HIS A 98 -1.82 10.18 10.51
C HIS A 98 -1.56 9.02 9.54
N LYS A 99 -2.58 8.40 8.98
CA LYS A 99 -2.38 7.38 7.93
C LYS A 99 -2.05 8.05 6.60
N LYS A 100 -2.77 9.13 6.28
CA LYS A 100 -2.60 9.89 5.05
C LYS A 100 -1.17 10.41 4.88
N ARG A 101 -0.51 10.88 5.94
CA ARG A 101 0.87 11.40 5.87
C ARG A 101 1.90 10.34 5.45
N HIS A 102 1.61 9.06 5.68
CA HIS A 102 2.50 7.97 5.29
C HIS A 102 2.17 7.56 3.86
N VAL A 103 0.98 7.02 3.65
CA VAL A 103 0.55 6.50 2.34
C VAL A 103 0.55 7.60 1.27
N GLY A 104 0.08 8.81 1.60
CA GLY A 104 0.02 9.93 0.66
C GLY A 104 1.37 10.51 0.28
N ASN A 105 2.48 10.08 0.90
CA ASN A 105 3.84 10.46 0.53
C ASN A 105 4.61 9.31 -0.14
N ASP A 106 3.93 8.21 -0.48
CA ASP A 106 4.54 7.12 -1.24
C ASP A 106 4.35 7.34 -2.74
N ASN A 107 5.38 6.98 -3.51
CA ASN A 107 5.36 7.16 -4.96
C ASN A 107 4.50 6.12 -5.68
N VAL A 108 4.42 4.93 -5.09
CA VAL A 108 3.72 3.78 -5.65
C VAL A 108 2.69 3.29 -4.65
N HIS A 109 1.48 3.08 -5.14
CA HIS A 109 0.39 2.48 -4.38
C HIS A 109 0.00 1.12 -4.94
N ILE A 110 -0.15 0.14 -4.06
CA ILE A 110 -0.91 -1.09 -4.32
C ILE A 110 -2.29 -0.89 -3.71
N VAL A 111 -3.33 -0.95 -4.54
CA VAL A 111 -4.72 -0.78 -4.12
C VAL A 111 -5.45 -2.09 -4.32
N TRP A 112 -5.93 -2.70 -3.24
CA TRP A 112 -6.81 -3.86 -3.29
C TRP A 112 -8.26 -3.39 -3.17
N SER A 113 -9.05 -3.57 -4.23
CA SER A 113 -10.43 -3.07 -4.30
C SER A 113 -11.44 -4.19 -4.41
N GLU A 114 -12.19 -4.41 -3.33
CA GLU A 114 -13.41 -5.23 -3.32
C GLU A 114 -14.66 -4.39 -3.63
N HIS A 115 -14.48 -3.12 -3.96
CA HIS A 115 -15.55 -2.27 -4.44
C HIS A 115 -15.96 -2.68 -5.87
N LYS A 116 -17.27 -2.62 -6.16
CA LYS A 116 -17.83 -3.07 -7.44
C LYS A 116 -17.41 -2.21 -8.64
N ARG A 117 -17.12 -0.93 -8.39
CA ARG A 117 -16.66 0.01 -9.42
C ARG A 117 -15.15 0.07 -9.47
N ASP A 118 -14.64 0.50 -10.61
CA ASP A 118 -13.23 0.79 -10.78
C ASP A 118 -12.81 1.90 -9.81
N TYR A 119 -11.64 1.72 -9.22
CA TYR A 119 -11.02 2.67 -8.31
C TYR A 119 -10.58 3.91 -9.08
N ASP A 120 -10.95 5.10 -8.59
CA ASP A 120 -10.44 6.36 -9.11
C ASP A 120 -9.07 6.67 -8.48
N PRO A 121 -7.97 6.76 -9.26
CA PRO A 121 -6.64 7.08 -8.74
C PRO A 121 -6.55 8.44 -8.03
N ALA A 122 -7.52 9.34 -8.24
CA ALA A 122 -7.61 10.62 -7.52
C ALA A 122 -8.23 10.49 -6.10
N THR A 123 -8.76 9.32 -5.72
CA THR A 123 -9.47 9.12 -4.45
C THR A 123 -8.59 9.41 -3.24
N ILE A 124 -7.36 8.91 -3.21
CA ILE A 124 -6.36 9.27 -2.19
C ILE A 124 -5.52 10.41 -2.73
N THR A 125 -5.80 11.63 -2.27
CA THR A 125 -5.07 12.81 -2.76
C THR A 125 -3.64 12.78 -2.26
N SER A 126 -2.69 12.70 -3.19
CA SER A 126 -1.25 12.66 -2.92
C SER A 126 -0.51 13.48 -3.99
N GLN A 127 0.49 14.27 -3.58
CA GLN A 127 1.41 14.92 -4.54
C GLN A 127 2.38 13.92 -5.19
N PHE A 128 2.57 12.77 -4.54
CA PHE A 128 3.58 11.79 -4.86
C PHE A 128 3.05 10.59 -5.67
N ASN A 129 1.77 10.55 -6.09
CA ASN A 129 1.09 9.39 -6.72
C ASN A 129 1.58 8.93 -8.12
N ASP A 130 2.88 8.74 -8.29
CA ASP A 130 3.52 8.43 -9.57
C ASP A 130 2.92 7.19 -10.26
N ALA A 131 2.61 6.13 -9.51
CA ALA A 131 1.92 4.95 -10.04
C ALA A 131 0.97 4.27 -9.05
N HIS A 132 -0.08 3.63 -9.57
CA HIS A 132 -1.01 2.78 -8.83
C HIS A 132 -1.14 1.43 -9.51
N ILE A 133 -0.99 0.35 -8.76
CA ILE A 133 -1.32 -1.01 -9.16
C ILE A 133 -2.60 -1.39 -8.43
N VAL A 134 -3.73 -1.38 -9.14
CA VAL A 134 -5.03 -1.73 -8.58
C VAL A 134 -5.35 -3.18 -8.88
N ILE A 135 -5.71 -3.92 -7.84
CA ILE A 135 -6.00 -5.35 -7.85
C ILE A 135 -7.49 -5.51 -7.49
N TYR A 136 -8.26 -6.11 -8.39
CA TYR A 136 -9.66 -6.42 -8.20
C TYR A 136 -9.83 -7.94 -8.05
N PRO A 137 -10.03 -8.47 -6.83
CA PRO A 137 -10.38 -9.87 -6.65
C PRO A 137 -11.70 -10.22 -7.37
N LEU A 138 -11.65 -11.29 -8.17
CA LEU A 138 -12.81 -11.85 -8.88
C LEU A 138 -13.34 -13.09 -8.17
N GLU A 139 -14.63 -13.40 -8.37
CA GLU A 139 -15.31 -14.53 -7.71
C GLU A 139 -14.68 -15.90 -8.05
N ASN A 140 -14.09 -16.03 -9.23
CA ASN A 140 -13.42 -17.25 -9.69
C ASN A 140 -12.01 -17.47 -9.08
N GLY A 141 -11.63 -16.68 -8.07
CA GLY A 141 -10.33 -16.76 -7.42
C GLY A 141 -9.20 -16.01 -8.14
N LEU A 142 -9.43 -15.52 -9.37
CA LEU A 142 -8.45 -14.70 -10.09
C LEU A 142 -8.53 -13.23 -9.68
N ASN A 143 -7.57 -12.43 -10.12
CA ASN A 143 -7.44 -11.01 -9.82
C ASN A 143 -7.24 -10.22 -11.11
N ARG A 144 -8.11 -9.25 -11.39
CA ARG A 144 -7.94 -8.30 -12.50
C ARG A 144 -7.01 -7.17 -12.07
N ILE A 145 -6.05 -6.82 -12.91
CA ILE A 145 -5.07 -5.77 -12.67
C ILE A 145 -5.38 -4.53 -13.50
N GLN A 146 -5.28 -3.36 -12.89
CA GLN A 146 -5.33 -2.06 -13.57
C GLN A 146 -4.17 -1.21 -13.07
N VAL A 147 -3.35 -0.71 -14.00
CA VAL A 147 -2.19 0.12 -13.70
C VAL A 147 -2.48 1.56 -14.13
N PHE A 148 -2.35 2.49 -13.19
CA PHE A 148 -2.32 3.92 -13.46
C PHE A 148 -0.89 4.43 -13.26
N LYS A 149 -0.47 5.37 -14.09
CA LYS A 149 0.83 6.02 -13.97
C LYS A 149 0.75 7.45 -14.46
N LYS A 150 1.58 8.35 -13.95
CA LYS A 150 1.75 9.68 -14.54
C LYS A 150 2.32 9.57 -15.96
N ASP A 151 1.90 10.47 -16.84
CA ASP A 151 2.27 10.43 -18.27
C ASP A 151 3.78 10.46 -18.52
N LYS A 152 4.51 11.20 -17.69
CA LYS A 152 5.97 11.32 -17.75
C LYS A 152 6.73 10.02 -17.48
N LEU A 153 6.08 9.01 -16.91
CA LEU A 153 6.71 7.72 -16.62
C LEU A 153 6.70 6.83 -17.86
N ARG A 154 7.85 6.22 -18.14
CA ARG A 154 7.97 5.16 -19.15
C ARG A 154 7.09 3.96 -18.74
N LEU A 155 6.78 3.10 -19.69
CA LEU A 155 6.21 1.79 -19.37
C LEU A 155 7.19 1.03 -18.45
N PHE A 156 6.66 0.34 -17.44
CA PHE A 156 7.46 -0.36 -16.45
C PHE A 156 6.78 -1.67 -16.02
N GLY A 157 7.60 -2.59 -15.51
CA GLY A 157 7.15 -3.82 -14.87
C GLY A 157 6.55 -4.86 -15.81
N PRO A 158 6.30 -6.08 -15.29
CA PRO A 158 5.62 -7.13 -16.03
C PRO A 158 4.09 -6.99 -16.00
N LEU A 159 3.54 -6.18 -15.09
CA LEU A 159 2.10 -6.00 -14.93
C LEU A 159 1.57 -4.93 -15.88
N VAL A 160 0.53 -5.25 -16.63
CA VAL A 160 -0.18 -4.32 -17.52
C VAL A 160 -1.67 -4.29 -17.22
N SER A 161 -2.31 -3.15 -17.49
CA SER A 161 -3.75 -2.98 -17.33
C SER A 161 -4.51 -4.00 -18.17
N GLY A 162 -5.50 -4.66 -17.56
CA GLY A 162 -6.32 -5.70 -18.19
C GLY A 162 -5.81 -7.12 -17.95
N MET A 163 -4.64 -7.31 -17.34
CA MET A 163 -4.18 -8.66 -16.95
C MET A 163 -5.11 -9.29 -15.92
N VAL A 164 -5.26 -10.61 -16.00
CA VAL A 164 -5.94 -11.43 -15.00
C VAL A 164 -4.95 -12.47 -14.51
N LEU A 165 -4.72 -12.51 -13.21
CA LEU A 165 -3.70 -13.34 -12.54
C LEU A 165 -4.32 -14.18 -11.42
N SER A 166 -3.78 -15.36 -11.15
CA SER A 166 -4.14 -16.20 -10.00
C SER A 166 -3.69 -15.58 -8.68
#